data_AF-A0A2D4N4V6-F1
#
_entry.id   AF-A0A2D4N4V6-F1
#
_cell.length_a   1.000
_cell.length_b   1.000
_cell.length_c   1.000
_cell.angle_alpha   90.00
_cell.angle_beta   90.00
_cell.angle_gamma   90.00
#
_symmetry.space_group_name_H-M   'P 1'
#
loop_
_entity.id
_entity.type
_entity.pdbx_description
1 polymer ?
#
loop_
_entity_poly.entity_id
_entity_poly.type
_entity_poly.pdbx_seq_one_letter_code
_entity_poly.pdbx_strand_id
1 'polypeptide(L)'
;TAYRIARQASRMGNHGMAKELYQSLLTQVASEHFYFWLNSLKEFSHAEQCLTGLQEDDYSSALSCIAESLKSYHKGIASLTAASTPLNPLSFQCGFVKLRIDLLQAFSQLICTCNSLKTSPPPAIATTIAMTSGS
;
A
#
# COMPACT_ATOMS: atom_id res chain seq x y z
N THR A 1 18.77 11.13 16.56
CA THR A 1 18.92 9.67 16.75
C THR A 1 17.68 8.88 16.32
N ALA A 2 16.48 9.23 16.79
CA ALA A 2 15.23 8.52 16.46
C ALA A 2 14.95 8.36 14.94
N TYR A 3 15.18 9.40 14.12
CA TYR A 3 15.01 9.29 12.66
C TYR A 3 15.87 8.19 12.02
N ARG A 4 17.11 8.04 12.47
CA ARG A 4 18.02 6.99 11.96
C ARG A 4 17.50 5.60 12.33
N ILE A 5 16.96 5.45 13.54
CA ILE A 5 16.36 4.19 14.01
C ILE A 5 15.11 3.88 13.17
N ALA A 6 14.21 4.84 12.98
CA ALA A 6 13.01 4.67 12.17
C ALA A 6 13.35 4.22 10.74
N ARG A 7 14.33 4.89 10.11
CA ARG A 7 14.82 4.51 8.78
C ARG A 7 15.38 3.08 8.73
N GLN A 8 16.09 2.65 9.78
CA GLN A 8 16.60 1.28 9.86
C GLN A 8 15.47 0.27 10.07
N ALA A 9 14.48 0.59 10.91
CA ALA A 9 13.30 -0.23 11.11
C ALA A 9 12.53 -0.43 9.80
N SER A 10 12.25 0.64 9.03
CA SER A 10 11.63 0.53 7.71
C SER A 10 12.45 -0.31 6.74
N ARG A 11 13.79 -0.14 6.73
CA ARG A 11 14.68 -0.91 5.84
C ARG A 11 14.67 -2.41 6.15
N MET A 12 14.49 -2.78 7.42
CA MET A 12 14.46 -4.17 7.87
C MET A 12 13.05 -4.78 7.86
N GLY A 13 12.03 -4.05 7.41
CA GLY A 13 10.64 -4.54 7.39
C GLY A 13 9.88 -4.37 8.72
N ASN A 14 10.48 -3.72 9.73
CA ASN A 14 9.84 -3.45 11.02
C ASN A 14 8.93 -2.21 10.93
N HIS A 15 7.86 -2.32 10.14
CA HIS A 15 7.02 -1.17 9.76
C HIS A 15 6.18 -0.59 10.91
N GLY A 16 5.73 -1.41 11.87
CA GLY A 16 5.03 -0.94 13.06
C GLY A 16 5.87 0.02 13.91
N MET A 17 7.10 -0.38 14.24
CA MET A 17 8.06 0.47 14.96
C MET A 17 8.41 1.73 14.17
N ALA A 18 8.63 1.60 12.86
CA ALA A 18 8.93 2.76 12.02
C ALA A 18 7.79 3.81 12.05
N LYS A 19 6.54 3.36 11.93
CA LYS A 19 5.34 4.21 12.01
C LYS A 19 5.29 5.00 13.32
N GLU A 20 5.47 4.32 14.46
CA GLU A 20 5.45 4.97 15.78
C GLU A 20 6.54 6.03 15.92
N LEU A 21 7.76 5.71 15.47
CA LEU A 21 8.88 6.65 15.52
C LEU A 21 8.64 7.86 14.59
N TYR A 22 8.10 7.66 13.38
CA TYR A 22 7.76 8.77 12.49
C TYR A 22 6.63 9.63 13.06
N GLN A 23 5.62 9.02 13.70
CA GLN A 23 4.55 9.76 14.37
C GLN A 23 5.07 10.61 15.54
N SER A 24 5.98 10.08 16.35
CA SER A 24 6.63 10.84 17.41
C SER A 24 7.40 12.05 16.85
N LEU A 25 8.18 11.82 15.78
CA LEU A 25 8.99 12.85 15.14
C LEU A 25 8.17 13.97 14.50
N LEU A 26 6.96 13.69 14.00
CA LEU A 26 6.10 14.69 13.34
C LEU A 26 5.81 15.92 14.21
N THR A 27 5.73 15.74 15.53
CA THR A 27 5.44 16.81 16.50
C THR A 27 6.64 17.73 16.77
N GLN A 28 7.82 17.37 16.29
CA GLN A 28 9.10 18.02 16.64
C GLN A 28 9.77 18.68 15.43
N VAL A 29 9.06 18.80 14.31
CA VAL A 29 9.63 19.27 13.05
C VAL A 29 9.43 20.77 12.88
N ALA A 30 10.52 21.50 12.63
CA ALA A 30 10.49 22.95 12.43
C ALA A 30 10.22 23.39 10.98
N SER A 31 10.26 22.48 10.01
CA SER A 31 10.06 22.77 8.58
C SER A 31 8.89 21.99 8.00
N GLU A 32 8.05 22.66 7.22
CA GLU A 32 6.91 22.07 6.53
C GLU A 32 7.30 20.95 5.58
N HIS A 33 8.39 21.09 4.82
CA HIS A 33 8.84 20.05 3.89
C HIS A 33 9.27 18.79 4.63
N PHE A 34 9.94 18.95 5.78
CA PHE A 34 10.29 17.82 6.63
C PHE A 34 9.07 17.19 7.31
N TYR A 35 8.05 17.99 7.65
CA TYR A 35 6.78 17.47 8.15
C TYR A 35 6.10 16.60 7.09
N PHE A 36 5.96 17.11 5.87
CA PHE A 36 5.36 16.36 4.76
C PHE A 36 6.16 15.11 4.39
N TRP A 37 7.50 15.18 4.45
CA TRP A 37 8.38 14.02 4.27
C TRP A 37 8.12 12.97 5.35
N LEU A 38 8.19 13.33 6.64
CA LEU A 38 7.95 12.39 7.73
C LEU A 38 6.53 11.83 7.73
N ASN A 39 5.54 12.64 7.36
CA ASN A 39 4.16 12.20 7.26
C ASN A 39 4.01 11.18 6.13
N SER A 40 4.68 11.37 4.99
CA SER A 40 4.71 10.37 3.92
C SER A 40 5.31 9.04 4.39
N LEU A 41 6.43 9.06 5.10
CA LEU A 41 7.09 7.85 5.62
C LEU A 41 6.22 7.11 6.65
N LYS A 42 5.49 7.85 7.49
CA LYS A 42 4.51 7.30 8.44
C LYS A 42 3.36 6.60 7.70
N GLU A 43 2.77 7.26 6.70
CA GLU A 43 1.68 6.66 5.90
C GLU A 43 2.16 5.43 5.11
N PHE A 44 3.36 5.45 4.52
CA PHE A 44 3.93 4.28 3.84
C PHE A 44 4.21 3.12 4.82
N SER A 45 4.76 3.42 6.00
CA SER A 45 4.96 2.39 7.02
C SER A 45 3.64 1.80 7.50
N HIS A 46 2.57 2.61 7.59
CA HIS A 46 1.25 2.11 7.90
C HIS A 46 0.69 1.21 6.80
N ALA A 47 0.86 1.60 5.53
CA ALA A 47 0.43 0.80 4.38
C ALA A 47 1.11 -0.58 4.37
N GLU A 48 2.44 -0.63 4.53
CA GLU A 48 3.16 -1.91 4.59
C GLU A 48 2.76 -2.75 5.81
N GLN A 49 2.51 -2.12 6.98
CA GLN A 49 2.01 -2.82 8.16
C GLN A 49 0.64 -3.48 7.89
N CYS A 50 -0.27 -2.81 7.17
CA CYS A 50 -1.56 -3.41 6.78
C CYS A 50 -1.38 -4.66 5.92
N LEU A 51 -0.37 -4.68 5.04
CA LEU A 51 -0.08 -5.83 4.18
C LEU A 51 0.55 -7.00 4.95
N THR A 52 1.26 -6.75 6.05
CA THR A 52 1.82 -7.82 6.91
C THR A 52 0.76 -8.57 7.74
N GLY A 53 -0.46 -8.02 7.84
CA GLY A 53 -1.56 -8.63 8.60
C GLY A 53 -2.37 -9.68 7.84
N LEU A 54 -1.99 -9.99 6.59
CA LEU A 54 -2.66 -11.01 5.78
C LEU A 54 -2.39 -12.40 6.36
N GLN A 55 -3.45 -13.15 6.67
CA GLN A 55 -3.35 -14.57 7.02
C GLN A 55 -3.38 -15.44 5.75
N GLU A 56 -2.69 -16.57 5.78
CA GLU A 56 -2.87 -17.60 4.76
C GLU A 56 -4.33 -18.05 4.71
N ASP A 57 -4.85 -18.27 3.50
CA ASP A 57 -6.20 -18.73 3.19
C ASP A 57 -7.38 -17.79 3.51
N ASP A 58 -7.14 -16.59 4.08
CA ASP A 58 -8.19 -15.57 4.26
C ASP A 58 -8.25 -14.57 3.09
N TYR A 59 -8.85 -15.00 1.99
CA TYR A 59 -9.09 -14.16 0.81
C TYR A 59 -10.13 -13.05 1.04
N SER A 60 -10.96 -13.18 2.08
CA SER A 60 -12.05 -12.24 2.36
C SER A 60 -11.54 -10.94 2.95
N SER A 61 -10.58 -11.02 3.88
CA SER A 61 -9.91 -9.85 4.44
C SER A 61 -8.86 -9.26 3.50
N ALA A 62 -8.28 -10.07 2.60
CA ALA A 62 -7.21 -9.63 1.70
C ALA A 62 -7.55 -8.39 0.87
N LEU A 63 -8.74 -8.34 0.27
CA LEU A 63 -9.19 -7.16 -0.50
C LEU A 63 -9.32 -5.92 0.38
N SER A 64 -9.82 -6.07 1.61
CA SER A 64 -9.96 -4.96 2.56
C SER A 64 -8.60 -4.43 3.03
N CYS A 65 -7.64 -5.32 3.28
CA CYS A 65 -6.26 -4.97 3.62
C CYS A 65 -5.56 -4.24 2.46
N ILE A 66 -5.71 -4.73 1.23
CA ILE A 66 -5.16 -4.06 0.04
C ILE A 66 -5.81 -2.68 -0.14
N ALA A 67 -7.12 -2.54 0.08
CA ALA A 67 -7.81 -1.25 -0.03
C ALA A 67 -7.30 -0.23 1.02
N GLU A 68 -7.16 -0.62 2.29
CA GLU A 68 -6.64 0.28 3.33
C GLU A 68 -5.16 0.62 3.10
N SER A 69 -4.37 -0.34 2.64
CA SER A 69 -2.98 -0.11 2.22
C SER A 69 -2.92 0.91 1.08
N LEU A 70 -3.71 0.73 0.02
CA LEU A 70 -3.78 1.67 -1.11
C LEU A 70 -4.18 3.07 -0.65
N LYS A 71 -5.18 3.21 0.21
CA LYS A 71 -5.59 4.49 0.79
C LYS A 71 -4.44 5.18 1.52
N SER A 72 -3.67 4.42 2.31
CA SER A 72 -2.49 4.93 3.03
C SER A 72 -1.37 5.33 2.06
N TYR A 73 -1.10 4.55 1.01
CA TYR A 73 -0.14 4.96 -0.03
C TYR A 73 -0.57 6.24 -0.76
N HIS A 74 -1.86 6.39 -1.10
CA HIS A 74 -2.38 7.60 -1.74
C HIS A 74 -2.22 8.85 -0.86
N LYS A 75 -2.47 8.72 0.45
CA LYS A 75 -2.16 9.79 1.41
C LYS A 75 -0.67 10.09 1.47
N GLY A 76 0.15 9.04 1.51
CA GLY A 76 1.60 9.15 1.56
C GLY A 76 2.19 9.83 0.33
N ILE A 77 1.77 9.47 -0.89
CA ILE A 77 2.27 10.08 -2.14
C ILE A 77 1.84 11.53 -2.29
N ALA A 78 0.64 11.89 -1.84
CA ALA A 78 0.19 13.28 -1.80
C ALA A 78 1.09 14.12 -0.88
N SER A 79 1.36 13.60 0.34
CA SER A 79 2.29 14.24 1.29
C SER A 79 3.72 14.30 0.74
N LEU A 80 4.21 13.23 0.11
CA LEU A 80 5.56 13.17 -0.46
C LEU A 80 5.75 14.19 -1.58
N THR A 81 4.73 14.36 -2.43
CA THR A 81 4.74 15.35 -3.52
C THR A 81 4.78 16.77 -2.94
N ALA A 82 4.06 17.05 -1.85
CA ALA A 82 4.10 18.34 -1.15
C ALA A 82 5.45 18.61 -0.48
N ALA A 83 6.21 17.57 -0.12
CA ALA A 83 7.58 17.70 0.40
C ALA A 83 8.62 17.98 -0.70
N SER A 84 8.31 17.67 -1.95
CA SER A 84 9.22 17.83 -3.08
C SER A 84 9.28 19.30 -3.51
N THR A 85 10.49 19.82 -3.73
CA THR A 85 10.69 21.20 -4.19
C THR A 85 11.54 21.22 -5.47
N PRO A 86 11.55 22.32 -6.24
CA PRO A 86 12.43 22.44 -7.41
C PRO A 86 13.92 22.30 -7.06
N LEU A 87 14.32 22.75 -5.86
CA LEU A 87 15.70 22.68 -5.39
C LEU A 87 16.08 21.28 -4.90
N ASN A 88 15.12 20.52 -4.38
CA ASN A 88 15.31 19.15 -3.92
C ASN A 88 14.17 18.24 -4.42
N PRO A 89 14.23 17.82 -5.70
CA PRO A 89 13.18 17.01 -6.29
C PRO A 89 13.24 15.56 -5.79
N LEU A 90 12.09 15.02 -5.40
CA LEU A 90 11.95 13.63 -4.90
C LEU A 90 11.51 12.66 -6.01
N SER A 91 12.07 12.81 -7.21
CA SER A 91 11.62 12.12 -8.43
C SER A 91 11.64 10.59 -8.30
N PHE A 92 12.71 10.03 -7.73
CA PHE A 92 12.83 8.59 -7.53
C PHE A 92 11.77 8.07 -6.56
N GLN A 93 11.62 8.73 -5.41
CA GLN A 93 10.69 8.31 -4.36
C GLN A 93 9.26 8.36 -4.87
N CYS A 94 8.89 9.43 -5.57
CA CYS A 94 7.58 9.55 -6.20
C CYS A 94 7.35 8.48 -7.28
N GLY A 95 8.33 8.22 -8.15
CA GLY A 95 8.23 7.18 -9.17
C GLY A 95 8.08 5.78 -8.59
N PHE A 96 8.89 5.44 -7.59
CA PHE A 96 8.84 4.16 -6.88
C PHE A 96 7.48 3.91 -6.22
N VAL A 97 6.98 4.90 -5.48
CA VAL A 97 5.69 4.76 -4.76
C VAL A 97 4.52 4.62 -5.73
N LYS A 98 4.53 5.35 -6.87
CA LYS A 98 3.51 5.20 -7.91
C LYS A 98 3.48 3.78 -8.46
N LEU A 99 4.65 3.23 -8.83
CA LEU A 99 4.74 1.85 -9.30
C LEU A 99 4.25 0.83 -8.26
N ARG A 100 4.51 1.09 -6.97
CA ARG A 100 4.00 0.25 -5.87
C ARG A 100 2.48 0.31 -5.75
N ILE A 101 1.88 1.50 -5.90
CA ILE A 101 0.43 1.68 -5.93
C ILE A 101 -0.17 0.92 -7.12
N ASP A 102 0.37 1.10 -8.32
CA ASP A 102 -0.11 0.46 -9.54
C ASP A 102 -0.06 -1.07 -9.43
N LEU A 103 1.03 -1.60 -8.86
CA LEU A 103 1.19 -3.04 -8.60
C LEU A 103 0.11 -3.57 -7.65
N LEU A 104 -0.17 -2.87 -6.55
CA LEU A 104 -1.19 -3.28 -5.59
C LEU A 104 -2.61 -3.18 -6.17
N GLN A 105 -2.87 -2.18 -7.02
CA GLN A 105 -4.11 -2.08 -7.78
C GLN A 105 -4.27 -3.25 -8.75
N ALA A 106 -3.21 -3.62 -9.46
CA ALA A 106 -3.21 -4.78 -10.34
C ALA A 106 -3.50 -6.09 -9.58
N PHE A 107 -2.91 -6.26 -8.38
CA PHE A 107 -3.23 -7.40 -7.52
C PHE A 107 -4.66 -7.40 -7.00
N SER A 108 -5.18 -6.24 -6.58
CA SER A 108 -6.60 -6.11 -6.22
C SER A 108 -7.51 -6.52 -7.38
N GLN A 109 -7.22 -6.04 -8.59
CA GLN A 109 -7.97 -6.39 -9.78
C GLN A 109 -7.90 -7.88 -10.11
N LEU A 110 -6.72 -8.49 -9.97
CA LEU A 110 -6.53 -9.93 -10.16
C LEU A 110 -7.38 -10.76 -9.18
N ILE A 111 -7.40 -10.39 -7.90
CA ILE A 111 -8.22 -11.08 -6.90
C ILE A 111 -9.72 -10.90 -7.23
N CYS A 112 -10.13 -9.70 -7.59
CA CYS A 112 -11.51 -9.40 -7.98
C CYS A 112 -11.97 -10.20 -9.20
N THR A 113 -11.11 -10.36 -10.22
CA THR A 113 -11.44 -11.17 -11.40
C THR A 113 -11.51 -12.65 -11.07
N CYS A 114 -10.58 -13.18 -10.26
CA CYS A 114 -10.63 -14.56 -9.76
C CYS A 114 -11.91 -14.84 -8.97
N ASN A 115 -12.34 -13.91 -8.10
CA ASN A 115 -13.58 -14.04 -7.33
C ASN A 115 -14.81 -13.99 -8.25
N SER A 116 -14.86 -13.03 -9.18
CA SER A 116 -15.95 -12.90 -10.15
C SER A 116 -16.10 -14.13 -11.04
N LEU A 117 -14.99 -14.79 -11.40
CA LEU A 117 -15.02 -16.00 -12.22
C LEU A 117 -15.71 -17.17 -11.51
N LYS A 118 -15.59 -17.25 -10.18
CA LYS A 118 -16.30 -18.26 -9.36
C LYS A 118 -17.80 -17.98 -9.27
N THR A 119 -18.19 -16.70 -9.17
CA THR A 119 -19.59 -16.30 -8.90
C THR A 119 -20.42 -16.03 -10.15
N SER A 120 -19.77 -15.69 -11.25
CA SER A 120 -20.41 -15.29 -12.51
C SER A 120 -19.49 -15.63 -13.67
N PRO A 121 -19.37 -16.92 -14.07
CA PRO A 121 -18.62 -17.27 -15.26
C PRO A 121 -19.23 -16.52 -16.45
N PRO A 122 -18.42 -15.95 -17.36
CA PRO A 122 -18.92 -15.29 -18.56
C PRO A 122 -19.91 -16.21 -19.31
N PRO A 123 -20.98 -15.68 -19.92
CA PRO A 123 -21.99 -16.49 -20.61
C PRO A 123 -21.40 -17.46 -21.65
N ALA A 124 -20.27 -17.08 -22.27
CA ALA A 124 -19.52 -17.89 -23.23
C ALA A 124 -18.95 -19.21 -22.66
N ILE A 125 -18.77 -19.30 -21.34
CA ILE A 125 -18.24 -20.50 -20.65
C ILE A 125 -19.32 -21.16 -19.78
N ALA A 126 -20.36 -20.41 -19.40
CA ALA A 126 -21.46 -20.91 -18.58
C ALA A 126 -22.20 -22.09 -19.22
N THR A 127 -22.43 -22.07 -20.54
CA THR A 127 -23.02 -23.19 -21.29
C THR A 127 -22.11 -24.42 -21.30
N THR A 128 -20.81 -24.24 -21.50
CA THR A 128 -19.83 -25.35 -21.51
C THR A 128 -19.66 -25.98 -20.13
N ILE A 129 -19.64 -25.19 -19.06
CA ILE A 129 -19.55 -25.67 -17.67
C ILE A 129 -20.83 -26.41 -17.24
N ALA A 130 -21.99 -25.91 -17.65
CA ALA A 130 -23.27 -26.59 -17.42
C ALA A 130 -23.34 -27.94 -18.15
N MET A 131 -22.76 -28.05 -19.34
CA MET A 131 -22.70 -29.30 -20.10
C MET A 131 -21.71 -30.33 -19.54
N THR A 132 -20.60 -29.90 -18.93
CA THR A 132 -19.62 -30.83 -18.32
C THR A 132 -19.97 -31.26 -16.90
N SER A 133 -20.81 -30.50 -16.19
CA SER A 133 -21.23 -30.83 -14.81
C SER A 133 -22.53 -31.64 -14.74
N GLY A 134 -23.14 -31.94 -15.90
CA GLY A 134 -24.44 -32.61 -16.04
C GLY A 134 -24.38 -34.08 -16.47
N SER A 135 -23.24 -34.76 -16.34
CA SER A 135 -23.07 -36.20 -16.61
C SER A 135 -22.81 -37.00 -15.34
#